data_AF-A0A972X188-F1
#
_entry.id   AF-A0A972X188-F1
#
_cell.length_a   1.000
_cell.length_b   1.000
_cell.length_c   1.000
_cell.angle_alpha   90.00
_cell.angle_beta   90.00
_cell.angle_gamma   90.00
#
_symmetry.space_group_name_H-M   'P 1'
#
loop_
_entity.id
_entity.type
_entity.pdbx_description
1 polymer ?
#
loop_
_entity_poly.entity_id
_entity_poly.type
_entity_poly.pdbx_seq_one_letter_code
_entity_poly.pdbx_strand_id
1 'polypeptide(L)'
;IIEIEEKPKNPKSFYAVTGIYFFDAQVFEVIKTLKPSGRGELEITDVNNFYIKQGTMSYDMFQNNWTDAGTFESLNMANQLMFSK
;
A
#
# COMPACT_ATOMS: atom_id res chain seq x y z
N ILE A 1 -10.82 7.32 -4.46
CA ILE A 1 -9.40 7.71 -4.32
C ILE A 1 -9.03 8.63 -5.48
N ILE A 2 -8.29 9.71 -5.25
CA ILE A 2 -7.85 10.65 -6.31
C ILE A 2 -6.46 10.25 -6.83
N GLU A 3 -5.53 9.96 -5.93
CA GLU A 3 -4.13 9.60 -6.20
C GLU A 3 -3.54 8.97 -4.93
N ILE A 4 -2.51 8.13 -5.10
CA ILE A 4 -1.67 7.63 -4.00
C ILE A 4 -0.22 8.09 -4.24
N GLU A 5 0.43 8.61 -3.21
CA GLU A 5 1.84 9.02 -3.26
C GLU A 5 2.68 8.10 -2.37
N GLU A 6 3.79 7.59 -2.90
CA GLU A 6 4.73 6.75 -2.15
C GLU A 6 5.63 7.65 -1.29
N LYS A 7 5.52 7.52 0.03
CA LYS A 7 6.36 8.23 1.03
C LYS A 7 6.49 9.74 0.74
N PRO A 8 5.38 10.49 0.63
CA PRO A 8 5.43 11.93 0.36
C PRO A 8 6.07 12.67 1.54
N LYS A 9 6.89 13.69 1.25
CA LYS A 9 7.46 14.57 2.29
C LYS A 9 6.38 15.32 3.07
N ASN A 10 5.30 15.70 2.38
CA ASN A 10 4.14 16.38 2.95
C ASN A 10 2.88 15.58 2.59
N PRO A 11 2.45 14.63 3.44
CA PRO A 11 1.29 13.78 3.15
C PRO A 11 0.01 14.59 2.94
N LYS A 12 -0.75 14.26 1.89
CA LYS A 12 -2.04 14.89 1.58
C LYS A 12 -3.18 14.45 2.52
N SER A 13 -3.00 13.36 3.27
CA SER A 13 -3.97 12.85 4.24
C SER A 13 -3.30 11.98 5.31
N PHE A 14 -4.06 11.56 6.32
CA PHE A 14 -3.62 10.64 7.38
C PHE A 14 -3.84 9.16 7.05
N TYR A 15 -4.28 8.83 5.83
CA TYR A 15 -4.52 7.45 5.43
C TYR A 15 -3.27 6.84 4.80
N ALA A 16 -2.90 5.66 5.27
CA ALA A 16 -1.88 4.83 4.66
C ALA A 16 -2.53 3.68 3.87
N VAL A 17 -1.93 3.33 2.74
CA VAL A 17 -2.30 2.12 2.00
C VAL A 17 -1.61 0.93 2.67
N THR A 18 -2.40 -0.03 3.13
CA THR A 18 -1.90 -1.23 3.81
C THR A 18 -1.30 -2.24 2.82
N GLY A 19 -0.53 -3.20 3.34
CA GLY A 19 0.13 -4.24 2.54
C GLY A 19 -0.78 -5.36 2.00
N ILE A 20 -2.06 -5.08 1.73
CA ILE A 20 -3.03 -6.04 1.19
C ILE A 20 -3.60 -5.47 -0.10
N TYR A 21 -3.47 -6.22 -1.19
CA TYR A 21 -3.88 -5.78 -2.51
C TYR A 21 -4.58 -6.93 -3.25
N PHE A 22 -5.64 -6.61 -3.97
CA PHE A 22 -6.35 -7.54 -4.84
C PHE A 22 -6.34 -6.97 -6.25
N PHE A 23 -5.86 -7.75 -7.20
CA PHE A 23 -5.81 -7.37 -8.60
C PHE A 23 -6.39 -8.48 -9.47
N ASP A 24 -6.95 -8.08 -10.61
CA ASP A 24 -7.24 -9.00 -11.69
C ASP A 24 -5.96 -9.36 -12.47
N ALA A 25 -6.10 -10.19 -13.51
CA ALA A 25 -4.96 -10.63 -14.30
C ALA A 25 -4.26 -9.49 -15.08
N GLN A 26 -4.90 -8.33 -15.25
CA GLN A 26 -4.31 -7.19 -15.98
C GLN A 26 -3.02 -6.70 -15.30
N VAL A 27 -2.88 -6.92 -14.00
CA VAL A 27 -1.70 -6.50 -13.22
C VAL A 27 -0.40 -7.02 -13.80
N PHE A 28 -0.39 -8.22 -14.40
CA PHE A 28 0.81 -8.80 -15.00
C PHE A 28 1.32 -8.02 -16.22
N GLU A 29 0.44 -7.33 -16.94
CA GLU A 29 0.85 -6.43 -18.01
C GLU A 29 1.27 -5.07 -17.46
N VAL A 30 0.59 -4.57 -16.42
CA VAL A 30 0.92 -3.29 -15.78
C VAL A 30 2.34 -3.33 -15.18
N ILE A 31 2.68 -4.38 -14.42
CA ILE A 31 4.01 -4.49 -13.77
C ILE A 31 5.17 -4.46 -14.77
N LYS A 32 4.97 -4.98 -16.00
CA LYS A 32 5.99 -4.98 -17.05
C LYS A 32 6.28 -3.57 -17.59
N THR A 33 5.37 -2.63 -17.41
CA THR A 33 5.51 -1.25 -17.87
C THR A 33 6.11 -0.30 -16.83
N LEU A 34 6.27 -0.76 -15.59
CA LEU A 34 6.80 0.05 -14.50
C LEU A 34 8.24 0.47 -14.76
N LYS A 35 8.60 1.63 -14.22
CA LYS A 35 9.97 2.16 -14.23
C LYS A 35 10.45 2.28 -12.80
N PRO A 36 11.76 2.09 -12.53
CA PRO A 36 12.30 2.30 -11.20
C PRO A 36 12.00 3.71 -10.69
N SER A 37 11.59 3.83 -9.44
CA SER A 37 11.38 5.09 -8.74
C SER A 37 12.70 5.80 -8.45
N GLY A 38 12.63 6.98 -7.82
CA GLY A 38 13.83 7.66 -7.29
C GLY A 38 14.62 6.83 -6.27
N ARG A 39 14.05 5.72 -5.77
CA ARG A 39 14.70 4.76 -4.87
C ARG A 39 15.27 3.54 -5.61
N GLY A 40 15.06 3.43 -6.92
CA GLY A 40 15.46 2.27 -7.71
C GLY A 40 14.51 1.06 -7.57
N GLU A 41 13.33 1.24 -6.99
CA GLU A 41 12.33 0.18 -6.77
C GLU A 41 11.20 0.26 -7.82
N LEU A 42 10.59 -0.88 -8.15
CA LEU A 42 9.32 -0.91 -8.87
C LEU A 42 8.20 -0.80 -7.83
N GLU A 43 7.52 0.34 -7.80
CA GLU A 43 6.63 0.68 -6.68
C GLU A 43 5.22 0.11 -6.92
N ILE A 44 4.66 -0.53 -5.88
CA ILE A 44 3.25 -0.95 -5.90
C ILE A 44 2.29 0.25 -6.03
N THR A 45 2.71 1.42 -5.55
CA THR A 45 1.99 2.69 -5.69
C THR A 45 1.76 3.07 -7.15
N ASP A 46 2.68 2.74 -8.07
CA ASP A 46 2.49 3.00 -9.50
C ASP A 46 1.44 2.08 -10.12
N VAL A 47 1.40 0.80 -9.70
CA VAL A 47 0.34 -0.14 -10.09
C VAL A 47 -1.02 0.37 -9.59
N ASN A 48 -1.09 0.77 -8.33
CA ASN A 48 -2.32 1.31 -7.74
C ASN A 48 -2.81 2.55 -8.52
N ASN A 49 -1.91 3.47 -8.86
CA ASN A 49 -2.25 4.66 -9.65
C ASN A 49 -2.68 4.35 -11.08
N PHE A 50 -2.23 3.24 -11.68
CA PHE A 50 -2.77 2.77 -12.96
C PHE A 50 -4.27 2.47 -12.85
N TYR A 51 -4.68 1.67 -11.86
CA TYR A 51 -6.09 1.31 -11.65
C TYR A 51 -6.95 2.51 -11.21
N ILE A 52 -6.37 3.46 -10.46
CA ILE A 52 -7.05 4.74 -10.15
C ILE A 52 -7.34 5.53 -11.43
N LYS A 53 -6.33 5.70 -12.30
CA LYS A 53 -6.49 6.43 -13.57
C LYS A 53 -7.49 5.75 -14.51
N GLN A 54 -7.55 4.42 -14.48
CA GLN A 54 -8.53 3.65 -15.24
C GLN A 54 -9.95 3.73 -14.66
N GLY A 55 -10.11 4.20 -13.41
CA GLY A 55 -11.40 4.29 -12.72
C GLY A 55 -11.93 2.93 -12.23
N THR A 56 -11.08 1.92 -12.16
CA THR A 56 -11.45 0.53 -11.82
C THR A 56 -11.07 0.14 -10.39
N MET A 57 -10.30 0.99 -9.69
CA MET A 57 -9.96 0.75 -8.29
C MET A 57 -11.17 0.94 -7.37
N SER A 58 -11.39 -0.06 -6.51
CA SER A 58 -12.18 0.08 -5.28
C SER A 58 -11.26 0.04 -4.06
N TYR A 59 -11.76 0.47 -2.91
CA TYR A 59 -11.03 0.46 -1.65
C TYR A 59 -11.98 0.17 -0.50
N ASP A 60 -11.43 -0.31 0.60
CA ASP A 60 -12.14 -0.42 1.87
C ASP A 60 -11.26 0.10 3.00
N MET A 61 -11.89 0.52 4.10
CA MET A 61 -11.22 1.08 5.27
C MET A 61 -11.11 0.00 6.34
N PHE A 62 -9.88 -0.26 6.78
CA PHE A 62 -9.65 -1.19 7.87
C PHE A 62 -10.10 -0.56 9.20
N GLN A 63 -11.09 -1.17 9.87
CA GLN A 63 -11.65 -0.65 11.12
C GLN A 63 -10.92 -1.15 12.38
N ASN A 64 -10.10 -2.19 12.25
CA ASN A 64 -9.37 -2.82 13.35
C ASN A 64 -7.91 -2.32 13.42
N ASN A 65 -7.17 -2.78 14.43
CA ASN A 65 -5.74 -2.50 14.53
C ASN A 65 -4.97 -3.13 13.34
N TRP A 66 -4.21 -2.31 12.63
CA TRP A 66 -3.21 -2.72 11.64
C TRP A 66 -1.81 -2.38 12.17
N THR A 67 -0.86 -3.30 12.04
CA THR A 67 0.55 -3.06 12.33
C THR A 67 1.42 -3.79 11.31
N ASP A 68 2.60 -3.23 11.03
CA ASP A 68 3.70 -3.98 10.44
C ASP A 68 4.59 -4.62 11.52
N ALA A 69 5.59 -5.38 11.09
CA ALA A 69 6.64 -5.93 11.94
C ALA A 69 8.05 -5.61 11.38
N GLY A 70 8.23 -4.39 10.86
CA GLY A 70 9.48 -3.93 10.24
C GLY A 70 10.55 -3.43 11.21
N THR A 71 10.23 -3.24 12.50
CA THR A 71 11.15 -2.83 13.57
C THR A 71 11.03 -3.77 14.77
N PHE A 72 12.01 -3.77 15.69
CA PHE A 72 11.92 -4.57 16.91
C PHE A 72 10.71 -4.18 17.76
N GLU A 73 10.44 -2.88 17.85
CA GLU A 73 9.31 -2.30 18.58
C GLU A 73 7.98 -2.69 17.92
N SER A 74 7.85 -2.54 16.59
CA SER A 74 6.62 -2.91 15.88
C SER A 74 6.36 -4.43 15.87
N LEU A 75 7.41 -5.25 15.82
CA LEU A 75 7.29 -6.70 16.00
C LEU A 75 6.78 -7.08 17.40
N ASN A 76 7.32 -6.47 18.46
CA ASN A 76 6.83 -6.72 19.82
C ASN A 76 5.37 -6.28 19.98
N MET A 77 4.98 -5.14 19.39
CA MET A 77 3.60 -4.69 19.36
C MET A 77 2.69 -5.68 18.62
N ALA A 78 3.10 -6.19 17.46
CA ALA A 78 2.35 -7.21 16.72
C ALA A 78 2.10 -8.47 17.55
N ASN A 79 3.11 -8.93 18.30
CA ASN A 79 2.95 -10.06 19.23
C ASN A 79 1.92 -9.74 20.32
N GLN A 80 1.98 -8.57 20.95
CA GLN A 80 1.02 -8.17 21.99
C GLN A 80 -0.42 -8.09 21.46
N LEU A 81 -0.62 -7.58 20.24
CA LEU A 81 -1.92 -7.53 19.58
C LEU A 81 -2.52 -8.92 19.32
N MET A 82 -1.69 -9.93 19.07
CA MET A 82 -2.15 -11.31 18.88
C MET A 82 -2.60 -11.97 20.19
N PHE A 83 -1.93 -11.70 21.31
CA PHE A 83 -2.26 -12.28 22.62
C PHE A 83 -3.34 -11.51 23.41
N SER A 84 -3.70 -10.30 22.97
CA SER A 84 -4.73 -9.46 23.61
C SER A 84 -6.13 -9.70 23.05
N LYS A 85 -6.29 -10.65 22.12
CA LYS A 85 -7.57 -11.21 21.69
C LYS A 85 -7.94 -12.42 22.52
#